data_AF-A0A2E2HRC4-F1
#
_entry.id   AF-A0A2E2HRC4-F1
#
_cell.length_a   1.000
_cell.length_b   1.000
_cell.length_c   1.000
_cell.angle_alpha   90.00
_cell.angle_beta   90.00
_cell.angle_gamma   90.00
#
_symmetry.space_group_name_H-M   'P 1'
#
loop_
_entity.id
_entity.type
_entity.pdbx_description
1 polymer ?
#
loop_
_entity_poly.entity_id
_entity_poly.type
_entity_poly.pdbx_seq_one_letter_code
_entity_poly.pdbx_strand_id
1 'polypeptide(L)'
;MGRYIGLIINKGKGGGGLGPTEPFTRSSGITTDSNNNVTDVTLGDVAYSDIKYDANASTVGLITGFTENIGGVSKKWRLTYESGTNLVTVVEEDPN
;
A
#
# COMPACT_ATOMS: atom_id res chain seq x y z
N MET A 1 8.29 -15.17 -9.95
CA MET A 1 8.43 -15.36 -8.49
C MET A 1 8.88 -14.02 -7.92
N GLY A 2 7.98 -13.27 -7.27
CA GLY A 2 8.28 -11.94 -6.72
C GLY A 2 9.19 -12.02 -5.49
N ARG A 3 9.97 -10.96 -5.23
CA ARG A 3 10.80 -10.84 -4.03
C ARG A 3 10.00 -10.13 -2.94
N TYR A 4 9.78 -10.79 -1.82
CA TYR A 4 9.14 -10.18 -0.64
C TYR A 4 10.22 -9.59 0.28
N ILE A 5 10.17 -8.28 0.54
CA ILE A 5 10.93 -7.65 1.62
C ILE A 5 9.93 -7.35 2.74
N GLY A 6 9.85 -8.23 3.73
CA GLY A 6 9.00 -8.06 4.90
C GLY A 6 9.73 -7.30 6.02
N LEU A 7 9.11 -6.25 6.57
CA LEU A 7 9.55 -5.58 7.79
C LEU A 7 8.55 -5.91 8.91
N ILE A 8 9.01 -6.62 9.94
CA ILE A 8 8.22 -6.93 11.13
C ILE A 8 8.43 -5.79 12.13
N ILE A 9 7.39 -5.01 12.41
CA ILE A 9 7.46 -3.89 13.38
C ILE A 9 6.57 -4.22 14.58
N ASN A 10 7.16 -4.40 15.76
CA ASN A 10 6.42 -4.59 17.01
C ASN A 10 5.67 -3.30 17.39
N LYS A 11 4.35 -3.36 17.61
CA LYS A 11 3.59 -2.24 18.19
C LYS A 11 3.66 -2.30 19.71
N GLY A 12 4.52 -1.47 20.30
CA GLY A 12 4.47 -1.13 21.72
C GLY A 12 4.14 0.34 21.91
N LYS A 13 2.86 0.69 22.10
CA LYS A 13 2.47 1.97 22.69
C LYS A 13 1.67 1.65 23.95
N GLY A 14 2.21 2.09 25.09
CA GLY A 14 1.79 1.68 26.43
C GLY A 14 0.30 1.87 26.73
N GLY A 15 -0.22 0.92 27.50
CA GLY A 15 -1.58 0.85 28.03
C GLY A 15 -1.84 -0.58 28.51
N GLY A 16 -1.49 -0.87 29.76
CA GLY A 16 -1.45 -2.24 30.31
C GLY A 16 -2.84 -2.86 30.45
N GLY A 17 -3.09 -3.91 29.67
CA GLY A 17 -4.19 -4.86 29.84
C GLY A 17 -3.68 -6.27 29.57
N LEU A 18 -4.20 -7.26 30.29
CA LEU A 18 -3.87 -8.68 30.08
C LEU A 18 -4.43 -9.12 28.72
N GLY A 19 -3.55 -9.32 27.74
CA GLY A 19 -3.85 -9.86 26.42
C GLY A 19 -3.07 -11.16 26.14
N PRO A 20 -3.47 -11.95 25.13
CA PRO A 20 -2.78 -13.17 24.75
C PRO A 20 -1.29 -12.91 24.46
N THR A 21 -0.43 -13.85 24.87
CA THR A 21 1.04 -13.82 24.72
C THR A 21 1.54 -14.09 23.30
N GLU A 22 0.63 -14.38 22.37
CA GLU A 22 0.96 -14.59 20.96
C GLU A 22 1.51 -13.27 20.37
N PRO A 23 2.69 -13.27 19.73
CA PRO A 23 3.22 -12.10 19.06
C PRO A 23 2.21 -11.59 18.02
N PHE A 24 1.67 -10.38 18.23
CA PHE A 24 0.90 -9.68 17.20
C PHE A 24 1.83 -9.38 16.02
N THR A 25 1.85 -10.29 15.05
CA THR A 25 2.76 -10.22 13.91
C THR A 25 2.09 -9.36 12.85
N ARG A 26 2.40 -8.06 12.81
CA ARG A 26 2.02 -7.20 11.69
C ARG A 26 3.08 -7.32 10.59
N SER A 27 2.72 -7.96 9.49
CA SER A 27 3.57 -8.02 8.30
C SER A 27 3.45 -6.70 7.54
N SER A 28 4.50 -5.89 7.52
CA SER A 28 4.64 -4.88 6.47
C SER A 28 5.49 -5.50 5.35
N GLY A 29 5.13 -5.27 4.09
CA GLY A 29 5.85 -5.88 2.98
C GLY A 29 5.51 -5.27 1.64
N ILE A 30 6.43 -5.43 0.70
CA ILE A 30 6.27 -5.00 -0.70
C ILE A 30 6.45 -6.25 -1.57
N THR A 31 5.50 -6.48 -2.47
CA THR A 31 5.58 -7.51 -3.51
C THR A 31 5.82 -6.85 -4.85
N THR A 32 6.68 -7.45 -5.67
CA THR A 32 7.03 -6.94 -7.01
C THR A 32 6.80 -7.97 -8.11
N ASP A 33 6.47 -7.49 -9.32
CA ASP A 33 6.38 -8.32 -10.52
C ASP A 33 7.78 -8.64 -11.12
N SER A 34 7.82 -9.34 -12.25
CA SER A 34 9.08 -9.67 -12.95
C SER A 34 9.82 -8.46 -13.51
N ASN A 35 9.16 -7.30 -13.60
CA ASN A 35 9.73 -6.04 -14.06
C ASN A 35 10.15 -5.14 -12.89
N ASN A 36 10.08 -5.63 -11.65
CA ASN A 36 10.32 -4.91 -10.39
C ASN A 36 9.32 -3.77 -10.10
N ASN A 37 8.13 -3.79 -10.73
CA ASN A 37 7.04 -2.89 -10.33
C ASN A 37 6.38 -3.43 -9.07
N VAL A 38 6.00 -2.56 -8.13
CA VAL A 38 5.26 -2.99 -6.94
C VAL A 38 3.85 -3.40 -7.36
N THR A 39 3.42 -4.59 -6.95
CA THR A 39 2.07 -5.10 -7.20
C THR A 39 1.20 -4.99 -5.96
N ASP A 40 1.82 -5.11 -4.78
CA ASP A 40 1.13 -5.12 -3.50
C ASP A 40 2.00 -4.50 -2.40
N VAL A 41 1.36 -3.75 -1.52
CA VAL A 41 1.95 -3.21 -0.30
C VAL A 41 1.08 -3.61 0.88
N THR A 42 1.67 -4.26 1.87
CA THR A 42 1.01 -4.51 3.16
C THR A 42 1.60 -3.56 4.18
N LEU A 43 0.74 -2.82 4.90
CA LEU A 43 1.12 -1.97 6.03
C LEU A 43 0.36 -2.42 7.28
N GLY A 44 0.89 -3.44 7.94
CA GLY A 44 0.21 -4.10 9.05
C GLY A 44 -0.99 -4.92 8.58
N ASP A 45 -2.22 -4.49 8.90
CA ASP A 45 -3.45 -5.23 8.57
C ASP A 45 -4.13 -4.70 7.31
N VAL A 46 -3.57 -3.64 6.71
CA VAL A 46 -4.08 -3.04 5.47
C VAL A 46 -3.26 -3.57 4.31
N ALA A 47 -3.96 -4.07 3.31
CA ALA A 47 -3.38 -4.49 2.04
C ALA A 47 -3.80 -3.53 0.94
N TYR A 48 -2.80 -3.02 0.23
CA TYR A 48 -2.94 -2.25 -0.99
C TYR A 48 -2.51 -3.14 -2.16
N SER A 49 -3.37 -3.29 -3.15
CA SER A 49 -3.15 -4.17 -4.31
C SER A 49 -3.50 -3.43 -5.60
N ASP A 50 -3.26 -4.07 -6.75
CA ASP A 50 -3.52 -3.50 -8.09
C ASP A 50 -2.92 -2.10 -8.27
N ILE A 51 -1.69 -1.92 -7.78
CA ILE A 51 -0.96 -0.65 -7.84
C ILE A 51 -0.76 -0.26 -9.31
N LYS A 52 -1.30 0.91 -9.69
CA LYS A 52 -1.16 1.50 -11.02
C LYS A 52 -0.08 2.55 -11.00
N TYR A 53 0.65 2.64 -12.11
CA TYR A 53 1.70 3.63 -12.30
C TYR A 53 1.33 4.59 -13.42
N ASP A 54 1.87 5.80 -13.35
CA ASP A 54 1.83 6.72 -14.48
C ASP A 54 2.58 6.09 -15.67
N ALA A 55 1.95 6.13 -16.84
CA ALA A 55 2.50 5.59 -18.08
C ALA A 55 3.49 6.58 -18.75
N ASN A 56 3.56 7.82 -18.27
CA ASN A 56 4.43 8.84 -18.85
C ASN A 56 5.90 8.63 -18.45
N ALA A 57 6.79 8.56 -19.45
CA ALA A 57 8.23 8.39 -19.27
C ALA A 57 8.91 9.52 -18.47
N SER A 58 8.24 10.67 -18.30
CA SER A 58 8.74 11.80 -17.52
C SER A 58 8.49 11.65 -16.00
N THR A 59 7.66 10.69 -15.60
CA THR A 59 7.17 10.47 -14.22
C THR A 59 7.32 9.00 -13.84
N VAL A 60 8.55 8.49 -13.95
CA VAL A 60 8.88 7.11 -13.59
C VAL A 60 8.54 6.86 -12.11
N GLY A 61 7.66 5.88 -11.86
CA GLY A 61 7.39 5.36 -10.52
C GLY A 61 6.30 6.07 -9.71
N LEU A 62 5.58 7.03 -10.30
CA LEU A 62 4.41 7.62 -9.63
C LEU A 62 3.24 6.65 -9.63
N ILE A 63 2.67 6.40 -8.45
CA ILE A 63 1.48 5.57 -8.29
C ILE A 63 0.25 6.40 -8.65
N THR A 64 -0.54 6.01 -9.64
CA THR A 64 -1.74 6.74 -10.07
C THR A 64 -3.03 6.11 -9.55
N GLY A 65 -2.95 4.93 -8.96
CA GLY A 65 -4.09 4.28 -8.33
C GLY A 65 -3.71 3.01 -7.58
N PHE A 66 -4.63 2.56 -6.74
CA PHE A 66 -4.48 1.32 -5.96
C PHE A 66 -5.86 0.83 -5.49
N THR A 67 -5.94 -0.44 -5.12
CA THR A 67 -7.08 -1.03 -4.42
C THR A 67 -6.74 -1.19 -2.95
N GLU A 68 -7.65 -0.82 -2.06
CA GLU A 68 -7.54 -1.00 -0.60
C GLU A 68 -8.72 -1.81 -0.08
N ASN A 69 -8.46 -2.76 0.81
CA ASN A 69 -9.53 -3.48 1.51
C ASN A 69 -9.86 -2.78 2.83
N ILE A 70 -11.04 -2.16 2.92
CA ILE A 70 -11.54 -1.47 4.11
C ILE A 70 -12.75 -2.23 4.64
N GLY A 71 -12.60 -2.87 5.80
CA GLY A 71 -13.70 -3.58 6.45
C GLY A 71 -14.28 -4.75 5.65
N GLY A 72 -13.46 -5.42 4.83
CA GLY A 72 -13.89 -6.53 3.97
C GLY A 72 -14.41 -6.10 2.60
N VAL A 73 -14.48 -4.80 2.33
CA VAL A 73 -14.88 -4.24 1.03
C VAL A 73 -13.64 -3.74 0.30
N SER A 74 -13.43 -4.23 -0.92
CA SER A 74 -12.39 -3.69 -1.81
C SER A 74 -12.86 -2.38 -2.42
N LYS A 75 -12.09 -1.31 -2.19
CA LYS A 75 -12.28 0.02 -2.77
C LYS A 75 -11.12 0.34 -3.68
N LYS A 76 -11.41 0.97 -4.81
CA LYS A 76 -10.38 1.44 -5.74
C LYS A 76 -10.20 2.93 -5.60
N TRP A 77 -8.96 3.37 -5.67
CA TRP A 77 -8.59 4.75 -5.50
C TRP A 77 -7.76 5.21 -6.69
N ARG A 78 -8.02 6.43 -7.13
CA ARG A 78 -7.27 7.14 -8.16
C ARG A 78 -6.62 8.38 -7.56
N LEU A 79 -5.36 8.61 -7.93
CA LEU A 79 -4.53 9.72 -7.48
C LEU A 79 -4.29 10.68 -8.64
N THR A 80 -4.59 11.96 -8.43
CA THR A 80 -4.21 13.04 -9.35
C THR A 80 -3.08 13.85 -8.74
N TYR A 81 -2.11 14.22 -9.57
CA TYR A 81 -0.93 14.97 -9.16
C TYR A 81 -0.95 16.40 -9.68
N GLU A 82 -0.34 17.32 -8.93
CA GLU A 82 0.04 18.62 -9.44
C GLU A 82 1.16 18.47 -10.47
N SER A 83 1.03 19.20 -11.57
CA SER A 83 2.01 19.18 -12.66
C SER A 83 3.38 19.65 -12.18
N GLY A 84 4.39 18.80 -12.34
CA GLY A 84 5.79 19.14 -12.07
C GLY A 84 6.25 19.05 -10.62
N THR A 85 5.38 18.70 -9.66
CA THR A 85 5.75 18.66 -8.22
C THR A 85 5.59 17.28 -7.57
N ASN A 86 5.10 16.26 -8.28
CA ASN A 86 4.80 14.92 -7.73
C ASN A 86 3.91 14.94 -6.47
N LEU A 87 3.19 16.04 -6.23
CA LEU A 87 2.29 16.21 -5.09
C LEU A 87 0.89 15.74 -5.46
N VAL A 88 0.28 14.87 -4.65
CA VAL A 88 -1.11 14.45 -4.84
C VAL A 88 -2.03 15.61 -4.49
N THR A 89 -2.92 15.97 -5.41
CA THR A 89 -3.91 17.04 -5.25
C THR A 89 -5.33 16.52 -5.10
N VAL A 90 -5.63 15.35 -5.65
CA VAL A 90 -6.95 14.71 -5.55
C VAL A 90 -6.78 13.22 -5.28
N VAL A 91 -7.60 12.71 -4.35
CA VAL A 91 -7.82 11.29 -4.11
C VAL A 91 -9.32 11.04 -4.30
N GLU A 92 -9.68 10.17 -5.24
CA GLU A 92 -11.08 9.86 -5.55
C GLU A 92 -11.29 8.33 -5.58
N GLU A 93 -12.47 7.89 -5.17
CA GLU A 93 -12.86 6.48 -5.32
C GLU A 93 -13.16 6.23 -6.80
N ASP A 94 -12.44 5.29 -7.42
CA ASP A 94 -12.67 4.91 -8.81
C ASP A 94 -13.93 4.02 -8.85
N PRO A 95 -15.00 4.45 -9.54
CA PRO A 95 -16.27 3.74 -9.50
C PRO A 95 -16.25 2.34 -10.13
N ASN A 96 -15.13 1.87 -10.73
CA ASN A 96 -15.02 0.48 -11.22
C ASN A 96 -13.66 -0.18 -11.07
#